data_AF-A0A1H8DKP9-F1
#
_entry.id   AF-A0A1H8DKP9-F1
#
_cell.length_a   1.000
_cell.length_b   1.000
_cell.length_c   1.000
_cell.angle_alpha   90.00
_cell.angle_beta   90.00
_cell.angle_gamma   90.00
#
_symmetry.space_group_name_H-M   'P 1'
#
loop_
_entity.id
_entity.type
_entity.pdbx_description
1 polymer ?
#
loop_
_entity_poly.entity_id
_entity_poly.type
_entity_poly.pdbx_seq_one_letter_code
_entity_poly.pdbx_strand_id
1 'polypeptide(L)'
;MLGALQVWLDGLHPLAIYLIILVLTGIIYKTAFARKLPPLKSLVVYLVLALGCLLLTLFHYMRFPMIPALFFTVILIVVTRVRLYLSKSKQEKTE
;
A
#
# COMPACT_ATOMS: atom_id res chain seq x y z
N MET A 1 12.23 -0.73 17.88
CA MET A 1 11.00 0.08 18.08
C MET A 1 9.81 -0.45 17.28
N LEU A 2 9.93 -0.76 15.99
CA LEU A 2 8.82 -1.27 15.16
C LEU A 2 8.36 -2.71 15.49
N GLY A 3 9.27 -3.60 15.90
CA GLY A 3 8.92 -4.99 16.27
C GLY A 3 8.07 -5.13 17.54
N ALA A 4 8.19 -4.18 18.48
CA ALA A 4 7.39 -4.17 19.72
C ALA A 4 5.92 -3.80 19.44
N LEU A 5 5.69 -2.91 18.47
CA LEU A 5 4.36 -2.58 17.95
C LEU A 5 3.72 -3.77 17.20
N GLN A 6 4.54 -4.56 16.51
CA GLN A 6 4.07 -5.70 15.74
C GLN A 6 3.57 -6.83 16.64
N VAL A 7 4.30 -7.14 17.71
CA VAL A 7 3.88 -8.12 18.73
C VAL A 7 2.62 -7.68 19.47
N TRP A 8 2.48 -6.39 19.74
CA TRP A 8 1.26 -5.84 20.35
C TRP A 8 0.05 -5.86 19.42
N LEU A 9 0.27 -5.75 18.10
CA LEU A 9 -0.78 -5.82 17.09
C LEU A 9 -1.22 -7.26 16.79
N ASP A 10 -0.28 -8.23 16.86
CA ASP A 10 -0.58 -9.68 16.81
C ASP A 10 -1.42 -10.16 18.01
N GLY A 11 -1.46 -9.39 19.09
CA GLY A 11 -2.39 -9.60 20.21
C GLY A 11 -3.82 -9.16 19.92
N LEU A 12 -4.05 -8.41 18.84
CA LEU A 12 -5.36 -7.90 18.42
C LEU A 12 -6.00 -8.84 17.39
N HIS A 13 -7.31 -9.03 17.47
CA HIS A 13 -8.10 -10.00 16.71
C HIS A 13 -7.66 -10.11 15.21
N PRO A 14 -7.43 -11.33 14.66
CA PRO A 14 -6.83 -11.55 13.33
C PRO A 14 -7.61 -10.90 12.17
N LEU A 15 -8.89 -10.60 12.37
CA LEU A 15 -9.74 -9.89 11.40
C LEU A 15 -9.34 -8.42 11.21
N ALA A 16 -8.88 -7.73 12.25
CA ALA A 16 -8.51 -6.31 12.16
C ALA A 16 -7.25 -6.11 11.30
N ILE A 17 -6.29 -7.03 11.43
CA ILE A 17 -5.06 -7.04 10.65
C ILE A 17 -5.37 -7.30 9.17
N TYR A 18 -6.24 -8.28 8.90
CA TYR A 18 -6.68 -8.58 7.53
C TYR A 18 -7.34 -7.37 6.87
N LEU A 19 -8.23 -6.68 7.60
CA LEU A 19 -8.90 -5.46 7.13
C LEU A 19 -7.89 -4.34 6.81
N ILE A 20 -6.91 -4.13 7.68
CA ILE A 20 -5.84 -3.15 7.46
C ILE A 20 -5.01 -3.48 6.24
N ILE A 21 -4.56 -4.73 6.07
CA ILE A 21 -3.76 -5.14 4.91
C ILE A 21 -4.58 -4.97 3.63
N LEU A 22 -5.86 -5.33 3.65
CA LEU A 22 -6.77 -5.20 2.51
C LEU A 22 -6.98 -3.72 2.13
N VAL A 23 -7.23 -2.85 3.10
CA VAL A 23 -7.37 -1.40 2.85
C VAL A 23 -6.05 -0.80 2.35
N LEU A 24 -4.93 -1.13 2.98
CA LEU A 24 -3.62 -0.59 2.65
C LEU A 24 -3.16 -1.05 1.26
N THR A 25 -3.35 -2.33 0.93
CA THR A 25 -3.07 -2.86 -0.41
C THR A 25 -3.99 -2.24 -1.46
N GLY A 26 -5.26 -1.98 -1.12
CA GLY A 26 -6.19 -1.25 -1.99
C GLY A 26 -5.74 0.19 -2.28
N ILE A 27 -5.22 0.89 -1.28
CA ILE A 27 -4.67 2.25 -1.42
C ILE A 27 -3.39 2.22 -2.26
N ILE A 28 -2.47 1.30 -1.98
CA ILE A 28 -1.24 1.12 -2.77
C ILE A 28 -1.60 0.81 -4.21
N TYR A 29 -2.57 -0.07 -4.44
CA TYR A 29 -3.01 -0.44 -5.78
C TYR A 29 -3.51 0.79 -6.55
N LYS A 30 -4.46 1.53 -5.97
CA LYS A 30 -4.99 2.77 -6.58
C LYS A 30 -3.90 3.81 -6.86
N THR A 31 -2.85 3.84 -6.02
CA THR A 31 -1.80 4.86 -6.11
C THR A 31 -0.62 4.45 -7.00
N ALA A 32 -0.21 3.18 -6.98
CA ALA A 32 0.81 2.61 -7.85
C ALA A 32 0.30 2.54 -9.30
N PHE A 33 -0.97 2.20 -9.49
CA PHE A 33 -1.67 2.30 -10.77
C PHE A 33 -2.28 3.69 -11.00
N ALA A 34 -1.62 4.77 -10.57
CA ALA A 34 -1.99 6.17 -10.91
C ALA A 34 -1.91 6.52 -12.41
N ARG A 35 -2.01 5.52 -13.28
CA ARG A 35 -2.13 5.63 -14.72
C ARG A 35 -3.59 5.36 -15.07
N LYS A 36 -4.21 6.21 -15.90
CA LYS A 36 -5.58 6.00 -16.39
C LYS A 36 -5.61 4.67 -17.15
N LEU A 37 -6.08 3.60 -16.51
CA LEU A 37 -6.20 2.30 -17.16
C LEU A 37 -7.60 2.14 -17.75
N PRO A 38 -7.72 1.72 -19.02
CA PRO A 38 -9.00 1.37 -19.61
C PRO A 38 -9.63 0.20 -18.83
N PRO A 39 -10.97 0.18 -18.68
CA PRO A 39 -11.69 -0.70 -17.75
C PRO A 39 -11.40 -2.19 -17.98
N LEU A 40 -11.11 -2.60 -19.22
CA LEU A 40 -10.79 -3.98 -19.59
C LEU A 40 -9.50 -4.50 -18.95
N LYS A 41 -8.49 -3.64 -18.75
CA LYS A 41 -7.22 -4.03 -18.11
C LYS A 41 -7.32 -4.04 -16.59
N SER A 42 -8.27 -3.29 -16.01
CA SER A 42 -8.50 -3.27 -14.57
C SER A 42 -8.88 -4.66 -14.03
N LEU A 43 -9.60 -5.46 -14.82
CA LEU A 43 -10.04 -6.81 -14.42
C LEU A 43 -8.87 -7.78 -14.23
N VAL A 44 -7.94 -7.83 -15.18
CA VAL A 44 -6.72 -8.67 -15.07
C VAL A 44 -5.92 -8.28 -13.85
N VAL A 45 -5.82 -6.99 -13.59
CA VAL A 45 -5.02 -6.53 -12.46
C VAL A 45 -5.73 -6.78 -11.12
N TYR A 46 -7.07 -6.71 -11.08
CA TYR A 46 -7.83 -7.13 -9.89
C TYR A 46 -7.68 -8.62 -9.60
N LEU A 47 -7.60 -9.47 -10.65
CA LEU A 47 -7.27 -10.90 -10.51
C LEU A 47 -5.86 -11.11 -9.94
N VAL A 48 -4.87 -10.37 -10.45
CA VAL A 48 -3.50 -10.41 -9.92
C VAL A 48 -3.45 -9.89 -8.47
N LEU A 49 -4.26 -8.89 -8.12
CA LEU A 49 -4.37 -8.37 -6.75
C LEU A 49 -4.97 -9.42 -5.80
N ALA A 50 -6.01 -10.13 -6.23
CA ALA A 50 -6.60 -11.25 -5.47
C ALA A 50 -5.57 -12.37 -5.24
N LEU A 51 -4.79 -12.72 -6.28
CA LEU A 51 -3.69 -13.68 -6.18
C LEU A 51 -2.55 -13.19 -5.27
N GLY A 52 -2.18 -11.91 -5.36
CA GLY A 52 -1.16 -11.29 -4.51
C GLY A 52 -1.59 -11.23 -3.04
N CYS A 53 -2.88 -11.06 -2.77
CA CYS A 53 -3.42 -11.08 -1.40
C CYS A 53 -3.33 -12.48 -0.78
N LEU A 54 -3.54 -13.54 -1.57
CA LEU A 54 -3.26 -14.91 -1.16
C LEU A 54 -1.78 -15.11 -0.80
N LEU A 55 -0.87 -14.59 -1.63
CA LEU A 55 0.56 -14.66 -1.36
C LEU A 55 0.94 -13.88 -0.08
N LEU A 56 0.41 -12.67 0.10
CA LEU A 56 0.60 -11.85 1.30
C LEU A 56 0.13 -12.55 2.57
N THR A 57 -1.00 -13.24 2.50
CA THR A 57 -1.56 -14.03 3.61
C THR A 57 -0.62 -15.19 3.98
N LEU A 58 -0.05 -15.87 2.98
CA LEU A 58 0.97 -16.92 3.16
C LEU A 58 2.26 -16.39 3.80
N PHE A 59 2.78 -15.25 3.32
CA PHE A 59 3.97 -14.62 3.90
C PHE A 59 3.75 -14.15 5.34
N HIS A 60 2.55 -13.68 5.67
CA HIS A 60 2.19 -13.31 7.04
C HIS A 60 2.16 -14.55 7.96
N TYR A 61 1.59 -15.66 7.50
CA TYR A 61 1.62 -16.94 8.22
C TYR A 61 3.05 -17.44 8.50
N MET A 62 3.98 -17.14 7.59
CA MET A 62 5.41 -17.44 7.71
C MET A 62 6.18 -16.52 8.68
N ARG A 63 5.49 -15.73 9.51
CA ARG A 63 6.05 -14.79 10.49
C ARG A 63 6.80 -13.60 9.89
N PHE A 64 6.53 -13.25 8.63
CA PHE A 64 7.22 -12.15 7.96
C PHE A 64 6.56 -10.79 8.27
N PRO A 65 7.33 -9.76 8.64
CA PRO A 65 6.81 -8.43 8.99
C PRO A 65 6.29 -7.66 7.77
N MET A 66 5.13 -8.04 7.22
CA MET A 66 4.55 -7.43 6.03
C MET A 66 3.86 -6.08 6.29
N ILE A 67 3.14 -5.96 7.41
CA ILE A 67 2.43 -4.72 7.80
C ILE A 67 3.36 -3.50 7.81
N PRO A 68 4.53 -3.53 8.48
CA PRO A 68 5.46 -2.39 8.46
C PRO A 68 6.06 -2.16 7.07
N ALA A 69 6.24 -3.19 6.25
CA ALA A 69 6.73 -3.06 4.88
C ALA A 69 5.72 -2.31 3.98
N LEU A 70 4.42 -2.63 4.09
CA LEU A 70 3.37 -1.86 3.40
C LEU A 70 3.30 -0.43 3.94
N PHE A 71 3.41 -0.24 5.25
CA PHE A 71 3.39 1.09 5.86
C PHE A 71 4.52 1.98 5.34
N PHE A 72 5.75 1.45 5.28
CA PHE A 72 6.90 2.15 4.69
C PHE A 72 6.67 2.50 3.22
N THR A 73 6.06 1.58 2.47
CA THR A 73 5.75 1.79 1.05
C THR A 73 4.76 2.94 0.86
N VAL A 74 3.68 2.98 1.66
CA VAL A 74 2.70 4.08 1.64
C VAL A 74 3.36 5.40 1.96
N ILE A 75 4.22 5.45 2.98
CA ILE A 75 4.97 6.67 3.33
C ILE A 75 5.83 7.14 2.15
N LEU A 76 6.59 6.24 1.53
CA LEU A 76 7.43 6.55 0.36
C LEU A 76 6.59 7.14 -0.78
N ILE A 77 5.46 6.50 -1.09
CA ILE A 77 4.54 6.96 -2.13
C ILE A 77 3.99 8.35 -1.80
N VAL A 78 3.53 8.59 -0.57
CA VAL A 78 3.02 9.90 -0.14
C VAL A 78 4.11 10.97 -0.29
N VAL A 79 5.32 10.70 0.20
CA VAL A 79 6.46 11.62 0.08
C VAL A 79 6.79 11.94 -1.37
N THR A 80 6.81 10.93 -2.24
CA THR A 80 7.12 11.13 -3.67
C THR A 80 6.07 11.99 -4.37
N ARG A 81 4.79 11.82 -4.02
CA ARG A 81 3.69 12.62 -4.58
C ARG A 81 3.76 14.07 -4.11
N VAL A 82 3.99 14.29 -2.81
CA VAL A 82 4.16 15.64 -2.25
C VAL A 82 5.29 16.38 -2.98
N ARG A 83 6.42 15.71 -3.24
CA ARG A 83 7.54 16.31 -3.99
C ARG A 83 7.14 16.69 -5.42
N LEU A 84 6.38 15.85 -6.12
CA LEU A 84 5.93 16.10 -7.49
C LEU A 84 4.95 17.29 -7.57
N TYR A 85 4.02 17.41 -6.62
CA TYR A 85 3.09 18.54 -6.56
C TYR A 85 3.81 19.86 -6.24
N LEU A 86 4.77 19.85 -5.31
CA LEU A 86 5.59 21.03 -5.00
C LEU A 86 6.43 21.50 -6.20
N SER A 87 7.01 20.58 -6.98
CA SER A 87 7.79 20.94 -8.17
C SER A 87 6.95 21.56 -9.28
N LYS A 88 5.67 21.21 -9.41
CA LYS A 88 4.78 21.85 -10.41
C LYS A 88 4.39 23.28 -10.03
N SER A 89 4.22 23.56 -8.73
CA SER A 89 3.85 24.90 -8.26
C SER A 89 5.00 25.93 -8.35
N LYS A 90 6.26 25.50 -8.49
CA LYS A 90 7.41 26.42 -8.53
C LYS A 90 7.62 27.11 -9.88
N GLN A 91 6.94 26.67 -10.94
CA GLN A 91 7.04 27.30 -12.27
C GLN A 91 5.97 28.36 -12.54
N GLU A 92 4.92 28.48 -11.71
CA GLU A 92 3.81 29.42 -11.94
C GLU A 92 3.99 30.78 -11.24
N LYS A 93 5.09 31.00 -10.50
CA LYS A 93 5.35 32.27 -9.79
C LYS A 93 6.58 33.02 -10.28
N THR A 94 6.85 33.00 -11.59
CA THR A 94 7.93 33.82 -12.19
C THR A 94 7.55 34.41 -13.55
N GLU A 95 6.26 34.68 -13.77
CA GLU A 95 5.81 35.63 -14.80
C GLU A 95 4.96 36.72 -14.17
#